data_AF-A0A1R2AV05-F1
#
_entry.id   AF-A0A1R2AV05-F1
#
_cell.length_a   1.000
_cell.length_b   1.000
_cell.length_c   1.000
_cell.angle_alpha   90.00
_cell.angle_beta   90.00
_cell.angle_gamma   90.00
#
_symmetry.space_group_name_H-M   'P 1'
#
loop_
_entity.id
_entity.type
_entity.pdbx_description
1 polymer ?
#
loop_
_entity_poly.entity_id
_entity_poly.type
_entity_poly.pdbx_seq_one_letter_code
_entity_poly.pdbx_strand_id
1 'polypeptide(L)'
;MDKKKIEFFLKEIAISLYTELSHDDKQCLGPDLESVLSLSPKSTINILNELYEGLIDCKKAIKKVDFYKEFSENECYQKALQKLDDQIRNHIRSELQMKVFIDTNEDKLSKALSQKTQIINANINILNKIKEDNKTLKANLALKIAEFDELKNDSLGNDEKQIAGLKAKAQKNIEKTSEYEKMNIKLKQRWAQAKTELEIKNREYEKHRSEFVYLKKVVGASEDLRSISKHTDKSEKESYESKSGRTIRTPNKMIERSISPIPTSYNHRLIQNSKVTQSTKRLEKSPLSKILKTDLSKYKSKSRMPIYASLKK
;
A
#
# COMPACT_ATOMS: atom_id res chain seq x y z
N MET A 1 120.17 -50.18 -37.74
CA MET A 1 119.15 -50.81 -36.89
C MET A 1 118.47 -51.91 -37.71
N ASP A 2 118.46 -53.16 -37.24
CA ASP A 2 117.91 -54.28 -38.01
C ASP A 2 116.40 -54.12 -38.20
N LYS A 3 115.92 -54.13 -39.45
CA LYS A 3 114.48 -54.05 -39.75
C LYS A 3 113.66 -55.09 -38.99
N LYS A 4 114.23 -56.30 -38.81
CA LYS A 4 113.61 -57.39 -38.03
C LYS A 4 113.47 -57.07 -36.54
N LYS A 5 114.42 -56.33 -35.95
CA LYS A 5 114.32 -55.90 -34.54
C LYS A 5 113.24 -54.85 -34.36
N ILE A 6 113.14 -53.89 -35.29
CA ILE A 6 112.09 -52.86 -35.25
C ILE A 6 110.70 -53.51 -35.38
N GLU A 7 110.55 -54.44 -36.33
CA GLU A 7 109.29 -55.18 -36.50
C GLU A 7 108.90 -55.96 -35.24
N PHE A 8 109.87 -56.64 -34.61
CA PHE A 8 109.65 -57.34 -33.35
C PHE A 8 109.14 -56.41 -32.24
N PHE A 9 109.80 -55.28 -32.01
CA PHE A 9 109.39 -54.33 -30.97
C PHE A 9 108.02 -53.71 -31.23
N LEU A 10 107.69 -53.39 -32.49
CA LEU A 10 106.37 -52.85 -32.82
C LEU A 10 105.25 -53.86 -32.56
N LYS A 11 105.52 -55.14 -32.84
CA LYS A 11 104.57 -56.22 -32.54
C LYS A 11 104.42 -56.43 -31.04
N GLU A 12 105.49 -56.37 -30.25
CA GLU A 12 105.40 -56.42 -28.79
C GLU A 12 104.59 -55.26 -28.22
N ILE A 13 104.82 -54.03 -28.70
CA ILE A 13 104.07 -52.84 -28.26
C ILE A 13 102.58 -53.00 -28.60
N ALA A 14 102.26 -53.46 -29.81
CA ALA A 14 100.88 -53.72 -30.20
C ALA A 14 100.23 -54.80 -29.32
N ILE A 15 100.94 -55.89 -29.00
CA ILE A 15 100.44 -56.93 -28.10
C ILE A 15 100.16 -56.34 -26.71
N SER A 16 101.13 -55.64 -26.10
CA SER A 16 100.96 -55.06 -24.76
C SER A 16 99.72 -54.17 -24.71
N LEU A 17 99.59 -53.23 -25.64
CA LEU A 17 98.45 -52.30 -25.70
C LEU A 17 97.11 -53.03 -25.85
N TYR A 18 96.99 -53.93 -26.83
CA TYR A 18 95.72 -54.64 -27.07
C TYR A 18 95.38 -55.67 -25.99
N THR A 19 96.36 -56.13 -25.20
CA THR A 19 96.09 -57.02 -24.05
C THR A 19 95.67 -56.27 -22.79
N GLU A 20 96.20 -55.06 -22.57
CA GLU A 20 95.89 -54.24 -21.39
C GLU A 20 94.54 -53.52 -21.49
N LEU A 21 94.02 -53.33 -22.71
CA LEU A 21 92.71 -52.71 -22.93
C LEU A 21 91.56 -53.65 -22.55
N SER A 22 90.46 -53.09 -22.03
CA SER A 22 89.25 -53.87 -21.71
C SER A 22 88.55 -54.34 -23.00
N HIS A 23 87.67 -55.34 -22.91
CA HIS A 23 87.02 -55.90 -24.10
C HIS A 23 86.10 -54.88 -24.80
N ASP A 24 85.51 -53.96 -24.03
CA ASP A 24 84.65 -52.89 -24.53
C ASP A 24 85.48 -51.79 -25.23
N ASP A 25 86.67 -51.47 -24.70
CA ASP A 25 87.57 -50.49 -25.32
C ASP A 25 88.12 -50.99 -26.67
N LYS A 26 88.33 -52.30 -26.81
CA LYS A 26 88.82 -52.92 -28.06
C LYS A 26 87.86 -52.75 -29.23
N GLN A 27 86.55 -52.64 -29.00
CA GLN A 27 85.58 -52.43 -30.08
C GLN A 27 85.62 -51.01 -30.67
N CYS A 28 86.12 -50.05 -29.90
CA CYS A 28 86.29 -48.67 -30.36
C CYS A 28 87.67 -48.41 -31.00
N LEU A 29 88.59 -49.37 -30.91
CA LEU A 29 89.99 -49.21 -31.25
C LEU A 29 90.33 -50.03 -32.50
N GLY A 30 89.90 -49.53 -33.65
CA GLY A 30 90.47 -49.89 -34.96
C GLY A 30 90.46 -51.39 -35.30
N PRO A 31 91.39 -51.85 -36.14
CA PRO A 31 91.47 -53.24 -36.60
C PRO A 31 91.98 -54.17 -35.48
N ASP A 32 91.61 -55.45 -35.54
CA ASP A 32 91.96 -56.45 -34.52
C ASP A 32 93.49 -56.67 -34.36
N LEU A 33 93.92 -57.19 -33.21
CA LEU A 33 95.34 -57.41 -32.94
C LEU A 33 95.98 -58.32 -34.00
N GLU A 34 95.26 -59.33 -34.49
CA GLU A 34 95.77 -60.28 -35.47
C GLU A 34 96.07 -59.62 -36.82
N SER A 35 95.18 -58.72 -37.29
CA SER A 35 95.44 -57.94 -38.48
C SER A 35 96.60 -56.97 -38.27
N VAL A 36 96.72 -56.31 -37.11
CA VAL A 36 97.84 -55.38 -36.81
C VAL A 36 99.20 -56.09 -36.82
N LEU A 37 99.27 -57.33 -36.34
CA LEU A 37 100.50 -58.14 -36.32
C LEU A 37 100.94 -58.62 -37.71
N SER A 38 100.02 -58.65 -38.67
CA SER A 38 100.29 -59.02 -40.07
C SER A 38 100.77 -57.86 -40.94
N LEU A 39 100.70 -56.62 -40.42
CA LEU A 39 101.02 -55.41 -41.17
C LEU A 39 102.52 -55.13 -41.28
N SER A 40 102.85 -54.28 -42.27
CA SER A 40 104.21 -53.74 -42.39
C SER A 40 104.54 -52.83 -41.19
N PRO A 41 105.81 -52.74 -40.76
CA PRO A 41 106.22 -51.90 -39.63
C PRO A 41 105.72 -50.44 -39.70
N LYS A 42 105.70 -49.85 -40.90
CA LYS A 42 105.22 -48.47 -41.11
C LYS A 42 103.72 -48.35 -40.86
N SER A 43 102.94 -49.33 -41.30
CA SER A 43 101.50 -49.39 -41.08
C SER A 43 101.16 -49.63 -39.62
N THR A 44 101.91 -50.52 -38.94
CA THR A 44 101.77 -50.77 -37.50
C THR A 44 102.00 -49.51 -36.68
N ILE A 45 103.05 -48.72 -37.00
CA ILE A 45 103.31 -47.44 -36.32
C ILE A 45 102.15 -46.45 -36.50
N ASN A 46 101.59 -46.34 -37.71
CA ASN A 46 100.49 -45.41 -37.94
C ASN A 46 99.25 -45.77 -37.12
N ILE A 47 98.90 -47.05 -37.06
CA ILE A 47 97.78 -47.54 -36.23
C ILE A 47 98.04 -47.29 -34.75
N LEU A 48 99.26 -47.52 -34.28
CA LEU A 48 99.62 -47.23 -32.89
C LEU A 48 99.49 -45.73 -32.58
N ASN A 49 99.90 -44.84 -33.49
CA ASN A 49 99.74 -43.41 -33.30
C ASN A 49 98.27 -42.98 -33.25
N GLU A 50 97.43 -43.51 -34.15
CA GLU A 50 95.98 -43.26 -34.13
C GLU A 50 95.34 -43.74 -32.81
N LEU A 51 95.76 -44.92 -32.33
CA LEU A 51 95.33 -45.46 -31.04
C LEU A 51 95.71 -44.52 -29.88
N TYR A 52 96.95 -44.02 -29.86
CA TYR A 52 97.41 -43.10 -28.83
C TYR A 52 96.67 -41.77 -28.85
N GLU A 53 96.42 -41.19 -30.03
CA GLU A 53 95.62 -39.96 -30.15
C GLU A 53 94.17 -40.19 -29.67
N GLY A 54 93.57 -41.34 -30.04
CA GLY A 54 92.25 -41.74 -29.54
C GLY A 54 92.21 -41.83 -28.00
N LEU A 55 93.21 -42.48 -27.39
CA LEU A 55 93.32 -42.59 -25.93
C LEU A 55 93.50 -41.22 -25.26
N ILE A 56 94.26 -40.30 -25.88
CA ILE A 56 94.43 -38.94 -25.39
C ILE A 56 93.10 -38.18 -25.39
N ASP A 57 92.31 -38.32 -26.46
CA ASP A 57 91.00 -37.66 -26.56
C ASP A 57 89.97 -38.25 -25.60
N CYS A 58 89.95 -39.58 -25.41
CA CYS A 58 89.17 -40.22 -24.36
C CYS A 58 89.53 -39.66 -22.96
N LYS A 59 90.82 -39.51 -22.66
CA LYS A 59 91.29 -38.92 -21.39
C LYS A 59 90.83 -37.47 -21.22
N LYS A 60 90.85 -36.65 -22.29
CA LYS A 60 90.32 -35.28 -22.26
C LYS A 60 88.81 -35.26 -22.01
N ALA A 61 88.06 -36.19 -22.62
CA ALA A 61 86.62 -36.30 -22.45
C ALA A 61 86.23 -36.67 -21.01
N ILE A 62 86.94 -37.61 -20.38
CA ILE A 62 86.71 -38.01 -18.98
C ILE A 62 86.85 -36.80 -18.03
N LYS A 63 87.89 -35.97 -18.20
CA LYS A 63 88.08 -34.75 -17.39
C LYS A 63 86.92 -33.76 -17.49
N LYS A 64 86.25 -33.69 -18.65
CA LYS A 64 85.08 -32.82 -18.82
C LYS A 64 83.87 -33.36 -18.04
N VAL A 65 83.69 -34.68 -18.00
CA VAL A 65 82.58 -35.33 -17.26
C VAL A 65 82.67 -35.07 -15.76
N ASP A 66 83.86 -35.13 -15.17
CA ASP A 66 84.04 -34.84 -13.74
C ASP A 66 83.70 -33.39 -13.38
N PHE A 67 84.04 -32.43 -14.25
CA PHE A 67 83.63 -31.03 -14.09
C PHE A 67 82.11 -30.85 -14.13
N TYR A 68 81.38 -31.64 -14.93
CA TYR A 68 79.92 -31.56 -14.97
C TYR A 68 79.23 -32.19 -13.75
N LYS A 69 79.87 -33.15 -13.06
CA LYS A 69 79.33 -33.70 -11.80
C LYS A 69 79.27 -32.63 -10.70
N GLU A 70 80.28 -31.78 -10.60
CA GLU A 70 80.29 -30.66 -9.64
C GLU A 70 79.13 -29.68 -9.85
N PHE A 71 78.64 -29.50 -11.08
CA PHE A 71 77.45 -28.70 -11.36
C PHE A 71 76.15 -29.37 -10.92
N SER A 72 76.05 -30.70 -11.02
CA SER A 72 74.87 -31.45 -10.58
C SER A 72 74.72 -31.51 -9.05
N GLU A 73 75.84 -31.39 -8.33
CA GLU A 73 75.90 -31.38 -6.85
C GLU A 73 75.90 -29.96 -6.26
N ASN A 74 75.75 -28.93 -7.10
CA ASN A 74 75.86 -27.55 -6.67
C ASN A 74 74.61 -27.10 -5.88
N GLU A 75 74.80 -27.03 -4.56
CA GLU A 75 73.80 -26.67 -3.55
C GLU A 75 73.06 -25.35 -3.85
N CYS A 76 73.72 -24.40 -4.55
CA CYS A 76 73.12 -23.13 -4.94
C CYS A 76 71.96 -23.32 -5.94
N TYR A 77 72.10 -24.22 -6.92
CA TYR A 77 71.03 -24.50 -7.88
C TYR A 77 69.86 -25.20 -7.19
N GLN A 78 70.13 -26.15 -6.30
CA GLN A 78 69.07 -26.83 -5.53
C GLN A 78 68.29 -25.85 -4.65
N LYS A 79 68.99 -24.91 -3.97
CA LYS A 79 68.34 -23.84 -3.19
C LYS A 79 67.52 -22.88 -4.06
N ALA A 80 68.00 -22.55 -5.25
CA ALA A 80 67.25 -21.70 -6.20
C ALA A 80 65.99 -22.40 -6.71
N LEU A 81 66.09 -23.69 -7.05
CA LEU A 81 64.96 -24.54 -7.42
C LEU A 81 63.92 -24.61 -6.30
N GLN A 82 64.34 -24.86 -5.05
CA GLN A 82 63.43 -24.91 -3.91
C GLN A 82 62.68 -23.59 -3.70
N LYS A 83 63.38 -22.44 -3.82
CA LYS A 83 62.74 -21.11 -3.72
C LYS A 83 61.71 -20.88 -4.82
N LEU A 84 62.02 -21.30 -6.05
CA LEU A 84 61.09 -21.20 -7.17
C LEU A 84 59.86 -22.08 -6.92
N ASP A 85 60.07 -23.30 -6.44
CA ASP A 85 59.01 -24.23 -6.07
C ASP A 85 58.07 -23.64 -5.00
N ASP A 86 58.64 -23.01 -3.97
CA ASP A 86 57.86 -22.34 -2.92
C ASP A 86 57.06 -21.14 -3.47
N GLN A 87 57.65 -20.36 -4.39
CA GLN A 87 56.95 -19.28 -5.07
C GLN A 87 55.78 -19.79 -5.91
N ILE A 88 55.98 -20.87 -6.67
CA ILE A 88 54.93 -21.50 -7.47
C ILE A 88 53.79 -21.99 -6.56
N ARG A 89 54.09 -22.69 -5.46
CA ARG A 89 53.07 -23.16 -4.51
C ARG A 89 52.29 -22.01 -3.88
N ASN A 90 52.96 -20.91 -3.53
CA ASN A 90 52.30 -19.73 -2.99
C ASN A 90 51.41 -19.03 -4.02
N HIS A 91 51.86 -18.97 -5.27
CA HIS A 91 51.07 -18.40 -6.36
C HIS A 91 49.79 -19.23 -6.60
N ILE A 92 49.92 -20.56 -6.73
CA ILE A 92 48.78 -21.49 -6.86
C ILE A 92 47.78 -21.31 -5.71
N ARG A 93 48.27 -21.21 -4.46
CA ARG A 93 47.40 -21.00 -3.29
C ARG A 93 46.64 -19.68 -3.40
N SER A 94 47.30 -18.61 -3.83
CA SER A 94 46.70 -17.28 -3.99
C SER A 94 45.66 -17.27 -5.10
N GLU A 95 45.94 -17.91 -6.24
CA GLU A 95 44.99 -18.08 -7.34
C GLU A 95 43.76 -18.89 -6.92
N LEU A 96 43.95 -19.99 -6.19
CA LEU A 96 42.83 -20.79 -5.66
C LEU A 96 41.96 -19.98 -4.69
N GLN A 97 42.55 -19.19 -3.80
CA GLN A 97 41.81 -18.31 -2.91
C GLN A 97 41.03 -17.24 -3.67
N MET A 98 41.64 -16.65 -4.70
CA MET A 98 40.99 -15.66 -5.56
C MET A 98 39.83 -16.27 -6.33
N LYS A 99 39.98 -17.50 -6.85
CA LYS A 99 38.92 -18.23 -7.52
C LYS A 99 37.72 -18.47 -6.58
N VAL A 100 37.95 -19.00 -5.38
CA VAL A 100 36.89 -19.21 -4.39
C VAL A 100 36.17 -17.90 -4.04
N PHE A 101 36.92 -16.79 -3.94
CA PHE A 101 36.36 -15.47 -3.69
C PHE A 101 35.47 -14.98 -4.85
N ILE A 102 35.92 -15.16 -6.10
CA ILE A 102 35.15 -14.83 -7.31
C ILE A 102 33.87 -15.66 -7.33
N ASP A 103 33.97 -16.99 -7.22
CA ASP A 103 32.82 -17.90 -7.24
C ASP A 103 31.79 -17.52 -6.15
N THR A 104 32.27 -17.20 -4.94
CA THR A 104 31.41 -16.76 -3.83
C THR A 104 30.69 -15.45 -4.12
N ASN A 105 31.36 -14.50 -4.81
CA ASN A 105 30.75 -13.22 -5.15
C ASN A 105 29.77 -13.33 -6.31
N GLU A 106 30.05 -14.17 -7.31
CA GLU A 106 29.12 -14.49 -8.38
C GLU A 106 27.83 -15.12 -7.82
N ASP A 107 27.96 -16.05 -6.88
CA ASP A 107 26.83 -16.65 -6.16
C ASP A 107 26.00 -15.60 -5.40
N LYS A 108 26.67 -14.69 -4.67
CA LYS A 108 25.98 -13.59 -3.96
C LYS A 108 25.28 -12.65 -4.93
N LEU A 109 25.91 -12.33 -6.05
CA LEU A 109 25.37 -11.44 -7.07
C LEU A 109 24.16 -12.09 -7.76
N SER A 110 24.23 -13.38 -8.08
CA SER A 110 23.11 -14.16 -8.61
C SER A 110 21.91 -14.20 -7.65
N LYS A 111 22.17 -14.42 -6.34
CA LYS A 111 21.13 -14.35 -5.30
C LYS A 111 20.51 -12.95 -5.17
N ALA A 112 21.32 -11.89 -5.21
CA ALA A 112 20.81 -10.52 -5.15
C ALA A 112 19.97 -10.15 -6.39
N LEU A 113 20.40 -10.57 -7.59
CA LEU A 113 19.66 -10.33 -8.83
C LEU A 113 18.33 -11.09 -8.84
N SER A 114 18.30 -12.35 -8.43
CA SER A 114 17.05 -13.13 -8.35
C SER A 114 16.07 -12.52 -7.34
N GLN A 115 16.53 -12.10 -6.16
CA GLN A 115 15.71 -11.38 -5.18
C GLN A 115 15.16 -10.07 -5.73
N LYS A 116 16.01 -9.26 -6.40
CA LYS A 116 15.58 -8.01 -7.03
C LYS A 116 14.48 -8.26 -8.07
N THR A 117 14.65 -9.26 -8.92
CA THR A 117 13.64 -9.62 -9.93
C THR A 117 12.33 -10.09 -9.29
N GLN A 118 12.39 -10.89 -8.22
CA GLN A 118 11.19 -11.28 -7.47
C GLN A 118 10.45 -10.08 -6.88
N ILE A 119 11.17 -9.12 -6.29
CA ILE A 119 10.58 -7.88 -5.74
C ILE A 119 9.94 -7.05 -6.85
N ILE A 120 10.61 -6.88 -7.98
CA ILE A 120 10.07 -6.15 -9.13
C ILE A 120 8.77 -6.79 -9.61
N ASN A 121 8.75 -8.12 -9.77
CA ASN A 121 7.56 -8.86 -10.21
C ASN A 121 6.41 -8.74 -9.19
N ALA A 122 6.71 -8.83 -7.90
CA ALA A 122 5.71 -8.63 -6.85
C ALA A 122 5.11 -7.21 -6.90
N ASN A 123 5.96 -6.19 -7.08
CA ASN A 123 5.51 -4.81 -7.19
C ASN A 123 4.66 -4.55 -8.44
N ILE A 124 5.01 -5.17 -9.58
CA ILE A 124 4.21 -5.10 -10.81
C ILE A 124 2.82 -5.71 -10.57
N ASN A 125 2.75 -6.87 -9.91
CA ASN A 125 1.48 -7.51 -9.59
C ASN A 125 0.61 -6.65 -8.66
N ILE A 126 1.20 -6.05 -7.63
CA ILE A 126 0.49 -5.13 -6.73
C ILE A 126 -0.01 -3.89 -7.50
N LEU A 127 0.83 -3.30 -8.36
CA LEU A 127 0.45 -2.14 -9.16
C LEU A 127 -0.72 -2.45 -10.10
N ASN A 128 -0.71 -3.62 -10.74
CA ASN A 128 -1.79 -4.06 -11.60
C ASN A 128 -3.10 -4.22 -10.82
N LYS A 129 -3.04 -4.82 -9.63
CA LYS A 129 -4.21 -4.93 -8.75
C LYS A 129 -4.74 -3.56 -8.34
N ILE A 130 -3.87 -2.64 -7.93
CA ILE A 130 -4.27 -1.26 -7.57
C ILE A 130 -4.90 -0.54 -8.76
N LYS A 131 -4.38 -0.71 -9.97
CA LYS A 131 -4.97 -0.12 -11.18
C LYS A 131 -6.38 -0.63 -11.43
N GLU A 132 -6.62 -1.92 -11.24
CA GLU A 132 -7.93 -2.54 -11.40
C GLU A 132 -8.92 -2.10 -10.31
N ASP A 133 -8.47 -2.07 -9.05
CA ASP A 133 -9.24 -1.52 -7.92
C ASP A 133 -9.59 -0.04 -8.15
N ASN A 134 -8.67 0.75 -8.69
CA ASN A 134 -8.92 2.16 -9.00
C ASN A 134 -9.92 2.32 -10.16
N LYS A 135 -9.85 1.46 -11.17
CA LYS A 135 -10.83 1.43 -12.28
C LYS A 135 -12.23 1.11 -11.78
N THR A 136 -12.37 0.10 -10.92
CA THR A 136 -13.66 -0.28 -10.33
C THR A 136 -14.21 0.80 -9.40
N LEU A 137 -13.36 1.41 -8.56
CA LEU A 137 -13.76 2.53 -7.71
C LEU A 137 -14.23 3.74 -8.53
N LYS A 138 -13.55 4.09 -9.63
CA LYS A 138 -14.01 5.16 -10.53
C LYS A 138 -15.37 4.86 -11.14
N ALA A 139 -15.60 3.62 -11.56
CA ALA A 139 -16.90 3.21 -12.10
C ALA A 139 -18.00 3.30 -11.02
N ASN A 140 -17.75 2.81 -9.81
CA ASN A 140 -18.67 2.91 -8.69
C ASN A 140 -18.97 4.35 -8.29
N LEU A 141 -17.96 5.23 -8.30
CA LEU A 141 -18.12 6.65 -8.02
C LEU A 141 -18.98 7.33 -9.09
N ALA A 142 -18.76 7.02 -10.37
CA ALA A 142 -19.61 7.53 -11.45
C ALA A 142 -21.07 7.09 -11.30
N LEU A 143 -21.31 5.83 -10.94
CA LEU A 143 -22.66 5.32 -10.64
C LEU A 143 -23.30 6.07 -9.46
N LYS A 144 -22.56 6.28 -8.37
CA LYS A 144 -23.07 7.00 -7.19
C LYS A 144 -23.34 8.48 -7.45
N ILE A 145 -22.56 9.13 -8.31
CA ILE A 145 -22.84 10.49 -8.77
C ILE A 145 -24.15 10.52 -9.56
N ALA A 146 -24.35 9.57 -10.49
CA ALA A 146 -25.58 9.49 -11.27
C ALA A 146 -26.82 9.25 -10.37
N GLU A 147 -26.74 8.31 -9.42
CA GLU A 147 -27.81 8.08 -8.43
C GLU A 147 -28.11 9.34 -7.59
N PHE A 148 -27.07 10.09 -7.21
CA PHE A 148 -27.24 11.32 -6.45
C PHE A 148 -27.92 12.41 -7.26
N ASP A 149 -27.54 12.57 -8.54
CA ASP A 149 -28.16 13.54 -9.43
C ASP A 149 -29.62 13.19 -9.72
N GLU A 150 -29.96 11.90 -9.88
CA GLU A 150 -31.35 11.42 -9.97
C GLU A 150 -32.15 11.78 -8.72
N LEU A 151 -31.66 11.43 -7.53
CA LEU A 151 -32.33 11.75 -6.26
C LEU A 151 -32.52 13.26 -6.06
N LYS A 152 -31.52 14.06 -6.43
CA LYS A 152 -31.57 15.52 -6.33
C LYS A 152 -32.62 16.10 -7.27
N ASN A 153 -32.71 15.60 -8.50
CA ASN A 153 -33.71 16.05 -9.47
C ASN A 153 -35.12 15.63 -9.07
N ASP A 154 -35.29 14.41 -8.55
CA ASP A 154 -36.59 13.91 -8.08
C ASP A 154 -37.10 14.66 -6.86
N SER A 155 -36.23 15.02 -5.91
CA SER A 155 -36.64 15.78 -4.72
C SER A 155 -36.99 17.23 -5.06
N LEU A 156 -36.12 17.92 -5.80
CA LEU A 156 -36.32 19.35 -6.12
C LEU A 156 -37.54 19.56 -7.01
N GLY A 157 -37.72 18.73 -8.05
CA GLY A 157 -38.85 18.87 -8.97
C GLY A 157 -40.21 18.58 -8.32
N ASN A 158 -40.26 17.68 -7.33
CA ASN A 158 -41.51 17.37 -6.63
C ASN A 158 -41.84 18.42 -5.57
N ASP A 159 -40.82 18.89 -4.82
CA ASP A 159 -41.00 19.92 -3.80
C ASP A 159 -41.43 21.26 -4.42
N GLU A 160 -40.84 21.67 -5.55
CA GLU A 160 -41.26 22.89 -6.25
C GLU A 160 -42.72 22.82 -6.75
N LYS A 161 -43.14 21.67 -7.28
CA LYS A 161 -44.54 21.45 -7.70
C LYS A 161 -45.51 21.47 -6.51
N GLN A 162 -45.14 20.87 -5.38
CA GLN A 162 -45.94 20.91 -4.17
C GLN A 162 -46.06 22.34 -3.62
N ILE A 163 -44.96 23.10 -3.57
CA ILE A 163 -44.95 24.50 -3.14
C ILE A 163 -45.84 25.35 -4.05
N ALA A 164 -45.73 25.19 -5.37
CA ALA A 164 -46.57 25.90 -6.33
C ALA A 164 -48.06 25.57 -6.14
N GLY A 165 -48.40 24.29 -5.94
CA GLY A 165 -49.77 23.85 -5.66
C GLY A 165 -50.34 24.40 -4.36
N LEU A 166 -49.53 24.46 -3.30
CA LEU A 166 -49.92 25.07 -2.02
C LEU A 166 -50.13 26.57 -2.13
N LYS A 167 -49.26 27.29 -2.86
CA LYS A 167 -49.44 28.73 -3.15
C LYS A 167 -50.73 29.01 -3.91
N ALA A 168 -51.03 28.23 -4.95
CA ALA A 168 -52.27 28.38 -5.72
C ALA A 168 -53.52 28.13 -4.86
N LYS A 169 -53.50 27.10 -3.99
CA LYS A 169 -54.58 26.86 -3.03
C LYS A 169 -54.74 27.99 -2.01
N ALA A 170 -53.63 28.52 -1.49
CA ALA A 170 -53.64 29.64 -0.56
C ALA A 170 -54.27 30.89 -1.20
N GLN A 171 -53.90 31.21 -2.44
CA GLN A 171 -54.46 32.35 -3.18
C GLN A 171 -55.97 32.21 -3.37
N LYS A 172 -56.44 31.03 -3.82
CA LYS A 172 -57.87 30.75 -3.99
C LYS A 172 -58.65 30.85 -2.67
N ASN A 173 -58.04 30.47 -1.55
CA ASN A 173 -58.65 30.61 -0.24
C ASN A 173 -58.73 32.08 0.20
N ILE A 174 -57.71 32.89 -0.10
CA ILE A 174 -57.73 34.34 0.16
C ILE A 174 -58.89 35.00 -0.62
N GLU A 175 -59.03 34.68 -1.90
CA GLU A 175 -60.12 35.19 -2.76
C GLU A 175 -61.50 34.83 -2.19
N LYS A 176 -61.72 33.56 -1.86
CA LYS A 176 -62.97 33.10 -1.22
C LYS A 176 -63.24 33.81 0.11
N THR A 177 -62.20 34.01 0.93
CA THR A 177 -62.35 34.70 2.22
C THR A 177 -62.79 36.14 2.01
N SER A 178 -62.22 36.83 1.03
CA SER A 178 -62.65 38.19 0.65
C SER A 178 -64.10 38.23 0.14
N GLU A 179 -64.53 37.23 -0.63
CA GLU A 179 -65.93 37.10 -1.06
C GLU A 179 -66.87 36.89 0.12
N TYR A 180 -66.51 36.01 1.06
CA TYR A 180 -67.29 35.79 2.28
C TYR A 180 -67.35 37.03 3.16
N GLU A 181 -66.27 37.80 3.28
CA GLU A 181 -66.27 39.08 3.99
C GLU A 181 -67.24 40.08 3.36
N LYS A 182 -67.22 40.22 2.03
CA LYS A 182 -68.18 41.08 1.29
C LYS A 182 -69.62 40.63 1.50
N MET A 183 -69.90 39.32 1.43
CA MET A 183 -71.21 38.75 1.72
C MET A 183 -71.65 39.04 3.15
N ASN A 184 -70.75 38.87 4.12
CA ASN A 184 -71.03 39.10 5.53
C ASN A 184 -71.34 40.57 5.82
N ILE A 185 -70.61 41.51 5.20
CA ILE A 185 -70.90 42.95 5.30
C ILE A 185 -72.31 43.24 4.76
N LYS A 186 -72.66 42.72 3.57
CA LYS A 186 -74.01 42.88 3.00
C LYS A 186 -75.09 42.28 3.91
N LEU A 187 -74.84 41.12 4.50
CA LEU A 187 -75.78 40.47 5.41
C LEU A 187 -75.98 41.28 6.69
N LYS A 188 -74.90 41.82 7.28
CA LYS A 188 -74.97 42.72 8.44
C LYS A 188 -75.78 43.98 8.15
N GLN A 189 -75.61 44.58 6.97
CA GLN A 189 -76.40 45.73 6.55
C GLN A 189 -77.89 45.39 6.43
N ARG A 190 -78.24 44.28 5.76
CA ARG A 190 -79.63 43.81 5.64
C ARG A 190 -80.25 43.49 6.99
N TRP A 191 -79.48 42.85 7.89
CA TRP A 191 -79.95 42.54 9.23
C TRP A 191 -80.22 43.82 10.05
N ALA A 192 -79.34 44.82 9.95
CA ALA A 192 -79.56 46.11 10.59
C ALA A 192 -80.81 46.82 10.04
N GLN A 193 -81.01 46.80 8.72
CA GLN A 193 -82.22 47.35 8.08
C GLN A 193 -83.49 46.64 8.56
N ALA A 194 -83.53 45.31 8.49
CA ALA A 194 -84.67 44.52 8.96
C ALA A 194 -84.95 44.74 10.46
N LYS A 195 -83.91 44.91 11.28
CA LYS A 195 -84.06 45.26 12.69
C LYS A 195 -84.73 46.63 12.86
N THR A 196 -84.30 47.65 12.11
CA THR A 196 -84.93 48.98 12.17
C THR A 196 -86.38 48.97 11.68
N GLU A 197 -86.69 48.25 10.61
CA GLU A 197 -88.06 48.08 10.10
C GLU A 197 -88.96 47.39 11.14
N LEU A 198 -88.44 46.36 11.80
CA LEU A 198 -89.15 45.65 12.86
C LEU A 198 -89.39 46.56 14.08
N GLU A 199 -88.42 47.38 14.48
CA GLU A 199 -88.59 48.38 15.53
C GLU A 199 -89.65 49.43 15.18
N ILE A 200 -89.69 49.91 13.93
CA ILE A 200 -90.73 50.83 13.44
C ILE A 200 -92.11 50.16 13.51
N LYS A 201 -92.24 48.93 12.97
CA LYS A 201 -93.49 48.17 13.00
C LYS A 201 -93.95 47.87 14.43
N ASN A 202 -93.03 47.60 15.34
CA ASN A 202 -93.35 47.38 16.74
C ASN A 202 -93.86 48.67 17.43
N ARG A 203 -93.30 49.84 17.09
CA ARG A 203 -93.82 51.14 17.56
C ARG A 203 -95.20 51.45 16.99
N GLU A 204 -95.43 51.17 15.70
CA GLU A 204 -96.75 51.30 15.08
C GLU A 204 -97.78 50.38 15.75
N TYR A 205 -97.40 49.13 16.01
CA TYR A 205 -98.23 48.17 16.74
C TYR A 205 -98.57 48.66 18.14
N GLU A 206 -97.60 49.16 18.91
CA GLU A 206 -97.86 49.66 20.27
C GLU A 206 -98.72 50.93 20.25
N LYS A 207 -98.57 51.78 19.23
CA LYS A 207 -99.47 52.92 18.98
C LYS A 207 -100.90 52.45 18.70
N HIS A 208 -101.10 51.53 17.77
CA HIS A 208 -102.44 50.96 17.51
C HIS A 208 -103.03 50.23 18.72
N ARG A 209 -102.19 49.55 19.51
CA ARG A 209 -102.61 48.91 20.75
C ARG A 209 -103.09 49.92 21.78
N SER A 210 -102.38 51.03 21.96
CA SER A 210 -102.79 52.11 22.87
C SER A 210 -104.04 52.84 22.39
N GLU A 211 -104.18 53.10 21.09
CA GLU A 211 -105.40 53.60 20.47
C GLU A 211 -106.58 52.65 20.69
N PHE A 212 -106.38 51.34 20.50
CA PHE A 212 -107.38 50.31 20.76
C PHE A 212 -107.81 50.26 22.22
N VAL A 213 -106.86 50.36 23.17
CA VAL A 213 -107.16 50.41 24.61
C VAL A 213 -107.96 51.68 24.96
N TYR A 214 -107.64 52.81 24.35
CA TYR A 214 -108.39 54.06 24.50
C TYR A 214 -109.82 53.94 23.95
N LEU A 215 -109.97 53.45 22.72
CA LEU A 215 -111.28 53.17 22.10
C LEU A 215 -112.11 52.18 22.91
N LYS A 216 -111.49 51.11 23.44
CA LYS A 216 -112.16 50.15 24.33
C LYS A 216 -112.67 50.82 25.61
N LYS A 217 -111.94 51.80 26.18
CA LYS A 217 -112.42 52.59 27.32
C LYS A 217 -113.56 53.54 26.95
N VAL A 218 -113.50 54.18 25.79
CA VAL A 218 -114.55 55.09 25.30
C VAL A 218 -115.84 54.33 24.97
N VAL A 219 -115.74 53.17 24.31
CA VAL A 219 -116.89 52.30 24.01
C VAL A 219 -117.45 51.66 25.29
N GLY A 220 -116.58 51.23 26.22
CA GLY A 220 -117.02 50.76 27.54
C GLY A 220 -117.74 51.83 28.35
N ALA A 221 -117.37 53.11 28.21
CA ALA A 221 -118.09 54.22 28.83
C ALA A 221 -119.44 54.54 28.16
N SER A 222 -119.69 54.03 26.95
CA SER A 222 -120.99 54.14 26.26
C SER A 222 -121.94 52.96 26.51
N GLU A 223 -121.45 51.86 27.09
CA GLU A 223 -122.26 50.69 27.47
C GLU A 223 -122.83 50.77 28.91
N ASP A 224 -122.37 51.70 29.75
CA ASP A 224 -122.86 51.88 31.14
C ASP A 224 -124.28 52.49 31.26
N LEU A 225 -125.01 52.65 30.15
CA LEU A 225 -126.40 53.14 30.10
C LEU A 225 -127.41 52.13 29.53
N ARG A 226 -127.05 50.85 29.29
CA ARG A 226 -128.04 49.82 28.94
C ARG A 226 -127.85 48.53 29.73
N SER A 227 -128.84 48.31 30.59
CA SER A 227 -129.11 47.14 31.41
C SER A 227 -129.19 45.82 30.62
N ILE A 228 -128.58 44.80 31.24
CA ILE A 228 -129.08 43.44 31.47
C ILE A 228 -129.70 42.70 30.27
N SER A 229 -128.99 41.68 29.79
CA SER A 229 -129.60 40.40 29.44
C SER A 229 -128.59 39.26 29.57
N LYS A 230 -128.99 38.23 30.32
CA LYS A 230 -128.23 37.02 30.66
C LYS A 230 -128.41 35.96 29.56
N HIS A 231 -127.32 35.32 29.16
CA HIS A 231 -127.15 33.87 28.95
C HIS A 231 -125.70 33.60 28.46
N THR A 232 -124.81 33.10 29.32
CA THR A 232 -124.26 31.71 29.32
C THR A 232 -123.67 31.31 27.96
N ASP A 233 -122.38 31.04 27.80
CA ASP A 233 -121.71 29.91 28.45
C ASP A 233 -120.19 30.03 28.64
N LYS A 234 -119.75 29.20 29.58
CA LYS A 234 -118.42 29.04 30.15
C LYS A 234 -117.39 28.41 29.19
N SER A 235 -116.19 28.98 29.16
CA SER A 235 -114.92 28.29 29.47
C SER A 235 -113.88 29.38 29.78
N GLU A 236 -113.56 29.68 31.05
CA GLU A 236 -112.47 29.05 31.80
C GLU A 236 -111.25 28.72 30.92
N LYS A 237 -110.02 29.15 31.17
CA LYS A 237 -109.39 29.72 32.37
C LYS A 237 -107.99 30.19 31.93
N GLU A 238 -107.57 31.38 32.37
CA GLU A 238 -106.43 31.58 33.28
C GLU A 238 -105.03 31.24 32.69
N SER A 239 -103.93 31.91 32.97
CA SER A 239 -103.55 33.12 33.70
C SER A 239 -102.05 32.90 33.97
N TYR A 240 -101.21 33.90 33.72
CA TYR A 240 -99.91 34.11 34.39
C TYR A 240 -98.88 32.96 34.15
N GLU A 241 -97.56 33.11 34.15
CA GLU A 241 -96.68 34.10 34.72
C GLU A 241 -95.28 33.86 34.12
N SER A 242 -94.50 34.94 34.03
CA SER A 242 -93.10 35.01 34.46
C SER A 242 -92.06 33.91 34.15
N LYS A 243 -90.94 34.45 33.63
CA LYS A 243 -89.53 34.12 33.89
C LYS A 243 -88.85 32.98 33.11
N SER A 244 -87.62 33.36 32.74
CA SER A 244 -86.39 32.58 32.84
C SER A 244 -85.91 31.91 31.55
N GLY A 245 -84.70 32.30 31.16
CA GLY A 245 -84.01 31.75 30.02
C GLY A 245 -83.68 30.27 30.17
N ARG A 246 -83.55 29.61 29.01
CA ARG A 246 -82.72 28.44 28.86
C ARG A 246 -82.16 28.39 27.44
N THR A 247 -80.97 28.96 27.32
CA THR A 247 -79.83 28.41 26.56
C THR A 247 -80.19 27.40 25.46
N ILE A 248 -80.20 27.89 24.22
CA ILE A 248 -79.95 27.03 23.06
C ILE A 248 -78.47 26.62 23.13
N ARG A 249 -78.26 25.30 23.27
CA ARG A 249 -76.98 24.61 23.26
C ARG A 249 -76.09 25.11 22.12
N THR A 250 -75.01 25.81 22.48
CA THR A 250 -73.78 25.81 21.71
C THR A 250 -73.04 24.49 21.99
N PRO A 251 -72.65 23.70 20.97
CA PRO A 251 -71.63 22.69 21.17
C PRO A 251 -70.28 23.40 21.30
N ASN A 252 -69.81 23.53 22.54
CA ASN A 252 -68.41 23.75 22.84
C ASN A 252 -67.65 22.46 22.46
N LYS A 253 -66.99 22.46 21.30
CA LYS A 253 -65.75 21.71 21.11
C LYS A 253 -64.72 22.68 20.58
N MET A 254 -63.95 23.23 21.53
CA MET A 254 -62.66 23.83 21.27
C MET A 254 -61.84 22.84 20.44
N ILE A 255 -61.43 23.30 19.26
CA ILE A 255 -60.29 22.74 18.55
C ILE A 255 -59.07 23.21 19.35
N GLU A 256 -58.59 22.37 20.26
CA GLU A 256 -57.24 22.51 20.76
C GLU A 256 -56.29 22.28 19.58
N ARG A 257 -55.75 23.39 19.07
CA ARG A 257 -54.51 23.38 18.32
C ARG A 257 -53.39 22.97 19.29
N SER A 258 -53.17 21.68 19.43
CA SER A 258 -51.91 21.17 19.96
C SER A 258 -50.83 21.35 18.90
N ILE A 259 -50.16 22.51 18.94
CA ILE A 259 -48.79 22.60 18.45
C ILE A 259 -47.96 21.89 19.51
N SER A 260 -47.72 20.60 19.30
CA SER A 260 -46.71 19.87 20.07
C SER A 260 -45.37 19.98 19.35
N PRO A 261 -44.27 20.17 20.10
CA PRO A 261 -42.99 20.54 19.54
C PRO A 261 -42.33 19.34 18.85
N ILE A 262 -41.54 19.66 17.84
CA ILE A 262 -40.54 18.80 17.21
C ILE A 262 -39.79 18.00 18.31
N PRO A 263 -39.62 16.67 18.16
CA PRO A 263 -38.79 15.90 19.09
C PRO A 263 -37.32 16.32 18.93
N THR A 264 -36.76 16.98 19.94
CA THR A 264 -35.32 17.09 20.17
C THR A 264 -34.76 15.69 20.47
N SER A 265 -34.65 14.85 19.45
CA SER A 265 -33.90 13.59 19.49
C SER A 265 -32.62 13.64 18.63
N TYR A 266 -32.32 14.80 18.05
CA TYR A 266 -31.05 15.11 17.40
C TYR A 266 -30.18 15.97 18.33
N ASN A 267 -29.60 15.37 19.37
CA ASN A 267 -28.34 15.80 20.02
C ASN A 267 -27.99 14.98 21.27
N HIS A 268 -27.93 13.66 21.15
CA HIS A 268 -27.20 12.81 22.11
C HIS A 268 -26.55 11.62 21.40
N ARG A 269 -25.66 11.88 20.44
CA ARG A 269 -24.68 10.89 19.94
C ARG A 269 -23.33 11.50 19.55
N LEU A 270 -23.00 12.63 20.14
CA LEU A 270 -21.64 13.17 20.16
C LEU A 270 -21.33 13.43 21.63
N ILE A 271 -20.15 13.00 22.07
CA ILE A 271 -19.65 13.06 23.46
C ILE A 271 -20.06 11.85 24.33
N GLN A 272 -19.65 10.65 23.92
CA GLN A 272 -19.23 9.58 24.83
C GLN A 272 -18.46 8.55 24.00
N ASN A 273 -17.17 8.84 23.74
CA ASN A 273 -16.11 7.89 23.38
C ASN A 273 -14.72 8.57 23.39
N SER A 274 -14.51 9.54 24.28
CA SER A 274 -13.17 9.96 24.68
C SER A 274 -12.81 9.24 25.98
N LYS A 275 -11.61 8.65 26.01
CA LYS A 275 -10.94 7.90 27.10
C LYS A 275 -11.00 6.37 26.97
N VAL A 276 -10.20 5.83 26.04
CA VAL A 276 -9.42 4.61 26.30
C VAL A 276 -7.96 4.88 25.96
N THR A 277 -7.29 5.59 26.86
CA THR A 277 -5.84 5.47 27.04
C THR A 277 -5.59 4.23 27.89
N GLN A 278 -5.27 3.09 27.27
CA GLN A 278 -4.45 2.01 27.85
C GLN A 278 -4.33 0.87 26.84
N SER A 279 -3.15 0.71 26.24
CA SER A 279 -2.50 -0.60 26.05
C SER A 279 -1.18 -0.47 25.27
N THR A 280 -0.16 0.11 25.91
CA THR A 280 1.24 -0.10 25.51
C THR A 280 1.80 -1.46 25.99
N LYS A 281 1.00 -2.29 26.68
CA LYS A 281 1.42 -3.62 27.17
C LYS A 281 1.23 -4.78 26.19
N ARG A 282 0.60 -4.58 25.03
CA ARG A 282 0.38 -5.67 24.03
C ARG A 282 1.39 -5.72 22.88
N LEU A 283 2.33 -4.77 22.82
CA LEU A 283 3.41 -4.80 21.81
C LEU A 283 4.58 -5.73 22.17
N GLU A 284 4.68 -6.20 23.41
CA GLU A 284 5.82 -7.04 23.82
C GLU A 284 5.77 -8.49 23.27
N LYS A 285 4.62 -8.94 22.76
CA LYS A 285 4.46 -10.29 22.17
C LYS A 285 4.32 -10.29 20.64
N SER A 286 4.53 -9.15 19.97
CA SER A 286 4.55 -9.08 18.51
C SER A 286 5.90 -9.54 17.95
N PRO A 287 5.95 -10.33 16.86
CA PRO A 287 7.20 -10.66 16.16
C PRO A 287 8.01 -9.41 15.75
N LEU A 288 7.34 -8.27 15.53
CA LEU A 288 7.99 -6.99 15.22
C LEU A 288 8.80 -6.41 16.39
N SER A 289 8.44 -6.70 17.64
CA SER A 289 9.17 -6.16 18.80
C SER A 289 10.53 -6.82 18.99
N LYS A 290 10.67 -8.09 18.59
CA LYS A 290 11.95 -8.80 18.54
C LYS A 290 12.88 -8.18 17.50
N ILE A 291 12.38 -7.92 16.30
CA ILE A 291 13.15 -7.32 15.19
C ILE A 291 13.64 -5.91 15.57
N LEU A 292 12.75 -5.08 16.12
CA LEU A 292 13.11 -3.72 16.55
C LEU A 292 14.13 -3.71 17.70
N LYS A 293 14.00 -4.60 18.70
CA LYS A 293 14.97 -4.69 19.81
C LYS A 293 16.33 -5.23 19.34
N THR A 294 16.36 -6.19 18.40
CA THR A 294 17.62 -6.71 17.85
C THR A 294 18.36 -5.67 17.02
N ASP A 295 17.65 -4.85 16.24
CA ASP A 295 18.31 -3.82 15.41
C ASP A 295 18.79 -2.63 16.24
N LEU A 296 18.04 -2.20 17.26
CA LEU A 296 18.50 -1.14 18.18
C LEU A 296 19.71 -1.55 19.03
N SER A 297 19.88 -2.84 19.36
CA SER A 297 21.05 -3.33 20.10
C SER A 297 22.36 -3.31 19.26
N LYS A 298 22.26 -3.37 17.93
CA LYS A 298 23.42 -3.29 17.03
C LYS A 298 23.98 -1.87 16.88
N TYR A 299 23.19 -0.85 17.21
CA TYR A 299 23.60 0.56 17.13
C TYR A 299 24.14 1.13 18.45
N LYS A 300 24.14 0.38 19.56
CA LYS A 300 24.89 0.75 20.77
C LYS A 300 26.37 0.35 20.66
N SER A 301 27.03 0.74 19.57
CA SER A 301 28.48 0.68 19.46
C SER A 301 29.09 1.94 20.09
N LYS A 302 29.81 1.74 21.19
CA LYS A 302 30.72 2.64 21.90
C LYS A 302 31.09 3.91 21.11
N SER A 303 30.50 5.04 21.49
CA SER A 303 31.03 6.37 21.20
C SER A 303 32.42 6.46 21.84
N ARG A 304 33.46 6.31 21.03
CA ARG A 304 34.83 6.69 21.37
C ARG A 304 35.14 7.90 20.48
N MET A 305 34.83 9.10 20.98
CA MET A 305 35.24 10.32 20.29
C MET A 305 36.77 10.36 20.20
N PRO A 306 37.35 10.71 19.05
CA PRO A 306 38.78 10.93 18.95
C PRO A 306 39.14 12.20 19.75
N ILE A 307 40.08 12.04 20.67
CA ILE A 307 40.72 13.15 21.38
C ILE A 307 41.51 13.94 20.34
N TYR A 308 41.21 15.23 20.22
CA TYR A 308 41.95 16.17 19.39
C TYR A 308 43.43 16.13 19.76
N ALA A 309 44.28 15.70 18.82
CA ALA A 309 45.71 15.88 18.92
C ALA A 309 46.02 17.37 18.68
N SER A 310 46.34 18.05 19.77
CA SER A 310 47.06 19.32 19.77
C SER A 310 48.43 19.14 19.09
N LEU A 311 48.73 19.94 18.07
CA LEU A 311 50.10 20.31 17.75
C LEU A 311 50.17 21.82 17.54
N LYS A 312 50.72 22.48 18.56
CA LYS A 312 51.24 23.84 18.54
C LYS A 312 52.61 23.84 17.83
N LYS A 313 52.83 24.94 17.11
CA LYS A 313 54.11 25.53 16.65
C LYS A 313 54.91 24.76 15.62
#